data_AF-A0A952KFC3-F1
#
_entry.id   AF-A0A952KFC3-F1
#
_cell.length_a   1.000
_cell.length_b   1.000
_cell.length_c   1.000
_cell.angle_alpha   90.00
_cell.angle_beta   90.00
_cell.angle_gamma   90.00
#
_symmetry.space_group_name_H-M   'P 1'
#
loop_
_entity.id
_entity.type
_entity.pdbx_description
1 polymer ?
#
loop_
_entity_poly.entity_id
_entity_poly.type
_entity_poly.pdbx_seq_one_letter_code
_entity_poly.pdbx_strand_id
1 'polypeptide(L)'
;WYSRDVAAIAASRGLTDVAPYFIDADATPNPGGLPIGGLTVIAFPNSHLVYAVTWFGLAGLLAFGVGYAVRSERRVRRTSPSGETNTEHKSA
;
A
#
# COMPACT_ATOMS: atom_id res chain seq x y z
N TRP A 1 27.10 -21.37 15.73
CA TRP A 1 26.90 -21.73 14.31
C TRP A 1 26.18 -20.59 13.65
N TYR A 2 26.79 -19.95 12.65
CA TYR A 2 26.16 -18.84 11.92
C TYR A 2 25.28 -19.36 10.77
N SER A 3 25.65 -20.54 10.24
CA SER A 3 24.87 -21.29 9.24
C SER A 3 24.10 -22.43 9.91
N ARG A 4 22.88 -22.69 9.44
CA ARG A 4 22.05 -23.85 9.80
C ARG A 4 22.42 -25.09 8.97
N ASP A 5 23.72 -25.32 8.80
CA ASP A 5 24.26 -26.46 8.04
C ASP A 5 24.32 -27.70 8.92
N VAL A 6 23.32 -28.58 8.76
CA VAL A 6 23.17 -29.78 9.58
C VAL A 6 24.33 -30.76 9.37
N ALA A 7 24.87 -30.87 8.16
CA ALA A 7 25.97 -31.77 7.85
C ALA A 7 27.28 -31.29 8.50
N ALA A 8 27.60 -30.01 8.40
CA ALA A 8 28.77 -29.42 9.04
C ALA A 8 28.68 -29.47 10.58
N ILE A 9 27.49 -29.21 11.13
CA ILE A 9 27.24 -29.34 12.58
C ILE A 9 27.46 -30.79 13.02
N ALA A 10 26.87 -31.77 12.32
CA ALA A 10 27.01 -33.18 12.66
C ALA A 10 28.46 -33.65 12.60
N ALA A 11 29.18 -33.31 11.53
CA ALA A 11 30.60 -33.65 11.37
C ALA A 11 31.46 -33.10 12.52
N SER A 12 31.26 -31.84 12.89
CA SER A 12 32.01 -31.22 14.00
C SER A 12 31.68 -31.79 15.38
N ARG A 13 30.49 -32.37 15.55
CA ARG A 13 30.01 -32.98 16.79
C ARG A 13 30.23 -34.49 16.83
N GLY A 14 30.79 -35.09 15.78
CA GLY A 14 30.98 -36.53 15.67
C GLY A 14 29.66 -37.31 15.63
N LEU A 15 28.57 -36.68 15.20
CA LEU A 15 27.26 -37.31 15.09
C LEU A 15 27.14 -38.08 13.78
N THR A 16 26.58 -39.29 13.85
CA THR A 16 26.25 -40.13 12.69
C THR A 16 24.73 -40.33 12.66
N ASP A 17 24.17 -40.63 11.49
CA ASP A 17 22.72 -40.85 11.28
C ASP A 17 21.84 -39.65 11.70
N VAL A 18 22.21 -38.45 11.26
CA VAL A 18 21.43 -37.23 11.51
C VAL A 18 20.39 -37.01 10.42
N ALA A 19 19.22 -36.48 10.79
CA ALA A 19 18.18 -36.09 9.83
C ALA A 19 18.68 -34.95 8.91
N PRO A 20 18.42 -34.99 7.60
CA PRO A 20 18.93 -34.01 6.63
C PRO A 20 18.11 -32.71 6.59
N TYR A 21 17.54 -32.28 7.72
CA TYR A 21 16.73 -31.07 7.81
C TYR A 21 16.81 -30.46 9.22
N PHE A 22 16.44 -29.18 9.30
CA PHE A 22 16.32 -28.43 10.55
C PHE A 22 14.85 -28.12 10.83
N ILE A 23 14.42 -28.23 12.09
CA ILE A 23 13.09 -27.81 12.54
C ILE A 23 13.27 -26.57 13.40
N ASP A 24 12.59 -25.49 13.05
CA ASP A 24 12.51 -24.29 13.89
C ASP A 24 11.19 -24.26 14.65
N ALA A 25 11.23 -23.94 15.93
CA ALA A 25 10.01 -23.77 16.72
C ALA A 25 9.45 -22.36 16.51
N ASP A 26 8.13 -22.25 16.51
CA ASP A 26 7.48 -20.93 16.58
C ASP A 26 7.62 -20.33 17.99
N ALA A 27 7.10 -19.12 18.20
CA ALA A 27 7.25 -18.42 19.48
C ALA A 27 6.39 -19.00 20.63
N THR A 28 5.73 -20.13 20.44
CA THR A 28 4.87 -20.74 21.47
C THR A 28 5.72 -21.20 22.67
N PRO A 29 5.33 -20.88 23.92
CA PRO A 29 6.06 -21.31 25.10
C PRO A 29 6.20 -22.82 25.17
N ASN A 30 7.44 -23.29 25.33
CA ASN A 30 7.76 -24.71 25.44
C ASN A 30 8.10 -25.07 26.90
N PRO A 31 7.32 -25.95 27.56
CA PRO A 31 7.58 -26.36 28.95
C PRO A 31 8.95 -27.01 29.17
N GLY A 32 9.54 -27.63 28.14
CA GLY A 32 10.86 -28.25 28.20
C GLY A 32 12.03 -27.28 27.98
N GLY A 33 11.76 -25.99 27.74
CA GLY A 33 12.77 -24.93 27.58
C GLY A 33 13.58 -24.97 26.28
N LEU A 34 13.63 -26.10 25.57
CA LEU A 34 14.25 -26.27 24.26
C LEU A 34 13.34 -27.06 23.30
N PRO A 35 13.33 -26.75 22.00
CA PRO A 35 14.11 -25.69 21.32
C PRO A 35 13.60 -24.27 21.63
N ILE A 36 14.51 -23.28 21.58
CA ILE A 36 14.14 -21.86 21.65
C ILE A 36 13.51 -21.46 20.31
N GLY A 37 12.21 -21.25 20.31
CA GLY A 37 11.47 -20.87 19.12
C GLY A 37 11.39 -19.35 18.90
N GLY A 38 10.79 -18.97 17.77
CA GLY A 38 10.61 -17.57 17.39
C GLY A 38 11.86 -16.90 16.78
N LEU A 39 12.90 -17.67 16.47
CA LEU A 39 14.12 -17.16 15.84
C LEU A 39 13.92 -16.81 14.36
N THR A 40 13.02 -17.53 13.67
CA THR A 40 12.59 -17.16 12.32
C THR A 40 11.34 -16.29 12.39
N VAL A 41 11.52 -14.99 12.20
CA VAL A 41 10.42 -14.01 12.14
C VAL A 41 9.88 -13.96 10.70
N ILE A 42 8.68 -14.51 10.49
CA ILE A 42 7.98 -14.46 9.20
C ILE A 42 7.08 -13.22 9.19
N ALA A 43 7.52 -12.16 8.52
CA ALA A 43 6.74 -10.93 8.36
C ALA A 43 6.50 -10.66 6.87
N PHE A 44 5.24 -10.75 6.44
CA PHE A 44 4.84 -10.39 5.08
C PHE A 44 4.50 -8.89 5.01
N PRO A 45 5.09 -8.13 4.07
CA PRO A 45 4.73 -6.74 3.87
C PRO A 45 3.23 -6.59 3.53
N ASN A 46 2.54 -5.69 4.24
CA ASN A 46 1.13 -5.39 4.00
C ASN A 46 0.95 -3.88 3.69
N SER A 47 0.92 -3.54 2.41
CA SER A 47 0.84 -2.15 1.92
C SER A 47 -0.55 -1.76 1.39
N HIS A 48 -1.59 -2.56 1.67
CA HIS A 48 -2.95 -2.33 1.18
C HIS A 48 -3.52 -0.96 1.59
N LEU A 49 -3.26 -0.53 2.84
CA LEU A 49 -3.73 0.77 3.32
C LEU A 49 -3.12 1.94 2.54
N VAL A 50 -1.81 1.88 2.26
CA VAL A 50 -1.11 2.92 1.51
C VAL A 50 -1.70 3.04 0.10
N TYR A 51 -1.88 1.90 -0.58
CA TYR A 51 -2.52 1.88 -1.88
C TYR A 51 -3.93 2.46 -1.86
N ALA A 52 -4.75 2.07 -0.88
CA ALA A 52 -6.10 2.62 -0.74
C ALA A 52 -6.06 4.15 -0.61
N VAL A 53 -5.19 4.69 0.26
CA VAL A 53 -5.02 6.13 0.44
C VAL A 53 -4.57 6.81 -0.85
N THR A 54 -3.62 6.24 -1.59
CA THR A 54 -3.18 6.80 -2.88
C THR A 54 -4.33 6.86 -3.88
N TRP A 55 -5.08 5.78 -4.04
CA TRP A 55 -6.19 5.73 -5.00
C TRP A 55 -7.32 6.69 -4.64
N PHE A 56 -7.75 6.71 -3.38
CA PHE A 56 -8.78 7.64 -2.93
C PHE A 56 -8.29 9.09 -2.96
N GLY A 57 -7.01 9.35 -2.66
CA GLY A 57 -6.41 10.67 -2.77
C GLY A 57 -6.42 11.19 -4.22
N LEU A 58 -5.99 10.37 -5.18
CA LEU A 58 -6.04 10.71 -6.60
C LEU A 58 -7.47 10.95 -7.09
N ALA A 59 -8.42 10.08 -6.72
CA ALA A 59 -9.82 10.24 -7.06
C ALA A 59 -10.41 11.54 -6.48
N GLY A 60 -10.06 11.87 -5.23
CA GLY A 60 -10.49 13.10 -4.56
C GLY A 60 -9.95 14.36 -5.24
N LEU A 61 -8.67 14.39 -5.59
CA LEU A 61 -8.05 15.51 -6.32
C LEU A 61 -8.68 15.71 -7.70
N LEU A 62 -8.93 14.62 -8.43
CA LEU A 62 -9.61 14.67 -9.73
C LEU A 62 -11.04 15.20 -9.60
N ALA A 63 -11.83 14.66 -8.65
CA ALA A 63 -13.19 15.11 -8.40
C ALA A 63 -13.25 16.58 -7.99
N PHE A 64 -12.30 17.03 -7.16
CA PHE A 64 -12.17 18.43 -6.78
C PHE A 64 -11.88 19.33 -7.99
N GLY A 65 -10.89 18.96 -8.83
CA GLY A 65 -10.54 19.73 -10.03
C GLY A 65 -11.70 19.87 -11.00
N VAL A 66 -12.41 18.77 -11.29
CA VAL A 66 -13.60 18.77 -12.15
C VAL A 66 -14.72 19.61 -11.53
N GLY A 67 -15.01 19.43 -10.24
CA GLY A 67 -16.03 20.20 -9.53
C GLY A 67 -15.74 21.70 -9.52
N TYR A 68 -14.47 22.07 -9.36
CA TYR A 68 -14.01 23.46 -9.42
C TYR A 68 -14.22 24.07 -10.81
N ALA A 69 -13.78 23.38 -11.88
CA ALA A 69 -13.92 23.84 -13.26
C ALA A 69 -15.40 23.99 -13.68
N VAL A 70 -16.25 23.01 -13.35
CA VAL A 70 -17.69 23.10 -13.64
C VAL A 70 -18.34 24.26 -12.89
N ARG A 71 -17.92 24.50 -11.63
CA ARG A 71 -18.45 25.62 -10.84
C ARG A 71 -17.97 26.97 -11.36
N SER A 72 -16.75 27.09 -11.88
CA SER A 72 -16.23 28.34 -12.45
C SER A 72 -16.96 28.70 -13.74
N GLU A 73 -17.14 27.76 -14.67
CA GLU A 73 -17.88 27.99 -15.92
C GLU A 73 -19.34 28.40 -15.68
N ARG A 74 -20.02 27.76 -14.72
CA ARG A 74 -21.39 28.11 -14.34
C ARG A 74 -21.50 29.51 -13.76
N ARG A 75 -20.48 30.01 -13.05
CA ARG A 75 -20.46 31.40 -12.57
C ARG A 75 -20.30 32.37 -13.72
N VAL A 76 -19.35 32.13 -14.61
CA VAL A 76 -19.06 33.02 -15.76
C VAL A 76 -20.30 33.15 -16.68
N ARG A 77 -20.97 32.03 -17.00
CA ARG A 77 -22.18 32.05 -17.85
C ARG A 77 -23.36 32.84 -17.25
N ARG A 78 -23.46 32.95 -15.92
CA ARG A 78 -24.53 33.74 -15.26
C ARG A 78 -24.28 35.25 -15.32
N THR A 79 -23.04 35.68 -15.58
CA THR A 79 -22.63 37.09 -15.57
C THR A 79 -22.54 37.69 -16.98
N SER A 80 -22.99 36.97 -18.01
CA SER A 80 -23.24 37.55 -19.34
C SER A 80 -24.72 37.93 -19.44
N PRO A 81 -25.13 39.14 -19.00
CA PRO A 81 -26.43 39.66 -19.39
C PRO A 81 -26.42 39.81 -20.91
N SER A 82 -27.47 39.32 -21.54
CA SER A 82 -27.76 39.53 -22.95
C SER A 82 -27.65 41.01 -23.29
N GLY A 83 -26.54 41.40 -23.91
CA GLY A 83 -26.36 42.70 -24.52
C GLY A 83 -27.39 42.84 -25.64
N GLU A 84 -28.47 43.54 -25.32
CA GLU A 84 -29.03 44.64 -26.10
C GLU A 84 -28.31 44.87 -27.44
N THR A 85 -28.68 44.11 -28.46
CA THR A 85 -28.31 44.45 -29.84
C THR A 85 -29.33 45.44 -30.35
N ASN A 86 -29.03 46.69 -30.01
CA ASN A 86 -29.43 47.91 -30.67
C ASN A 86 -29.44 47.70 -32.20
N THR A 87 -30.59 47.30 -32.75
CA THR A 87 -30.83 47.14 -34.19
C THR A 87 -32.24 47.59 -34.51
N GLU A 88 -32.49 48.89 -34.38
CA GLU A 88 -33.42 49.53 -35.31
C GLU A 88 -32.89 50.90 -35.76
N HIS A 89 -31.75 50.82 -36.43
CA HIS A 89 -31.38 51.74 -37.48
C HIS A 89 -32.30 51.47 -38.69
N LYS A 90 -33.55 51.91 -38.65
CA LYS A 90 -34.44 52.00 -39.83
C LYS A 90 -35.15 53.35 -39.76
N SER A 91 -34.43 54.39 -40.16
CA SER A 91 -34.73 55.14 -41.40
C SER A 91 -36.08 55.86 -41.35
N ALA A 92 -35.96 57.18 -41.15
CA ALA A 92 -36.69 58.27 -41.81
C ALA A 92 -38.02 57.97 -42.51
#